data_AF-L8I8M8-F1
#
_entry.id   AF-L8I8M8-F1
#
_cell.length_a   1.000
_cell.length_b   1.000
_cell.length_c   1.000
_cell.angle_alpha   90.00
_cell.angle_beta   90.00
_cell.angle_gamma   90.00
#
_symmetry.space_group_name_H-M   'P 1'
#
loop_
_entity.id
_entity.type
_entity.pdbx_description
1 polymer ?
#
loop_
_entity_poly.entity_id
_entity_poly.type
_entity_poly.pdbx_seq_one_letter_code
_entity_poly.pdbx_strand_id
1 'polypeptide(L)'
;MALQLSREQGITLRGSAEIVAEFFSFGINSILYQRGLYPSETFTRVQKYGLTLLVTTDPELILSFLILWVVQNVRETRTVLLLWKKIMYFNDFISNLGSFDLLICTDKDLVVPEKWEESGPQFITNSEEVRLRSFTTTIHKVNSMVAYTIPVND
;
A
#
# COMPACT_ATOMS: atom_id res chain seq x y z
N MET A 1 -43.11 22.36 -3.43
CA MET A 1 -41.81 22.31 -2.74
C MET A 1 -41.13 21.02 -3.13
N ALA A 2 -39.98 21.09 -3.81
CA ALA A 2 -39.17 19.91 -4.07
C ALA A 2 -38.30 19.64 -2.83
N LEU A 3 -38.49 18.48 -2.20
CA LEU A 3 -37.59 18.00 -1.15
C LEU A 3 -36.34 17.45 -1.83
N GLN A 4 -35.31 18.30 -1.94
CA GLN A 4 -34.00 17.85 -2.39
C GLN A 4 -33.36 17.08 -1.23
N LEU A 5 -33.37 15.75 -1.31
CA LEU A 5 -32.51 14.90 -0.48
C LEU A 5 -31.07 15.36 -0.70
N SER A 6 -30.45 15.92 0.33
CA SER A 6 -29.06 16.36 0.32
C SER A 6 -28.17 15.16 -0.01
N ARG A 7 -27.70 15.09 -1.26
CA ARG A 7 -26.70 14.13 -1.69
C ARG A 7 -25.36 14.80 -1.46
N GLU A 8 -24.45 14.17 -0.70
CA GLU A 8 -23.11 14.73 -0.49
C GLU A 8 -22.42 14.92 -1.85
N GLN A 9 -22.28 16.19 -2.26
CA GLN A 9 -21.65 16.60 -3.51
C GLN A 9 -20.26 17.13 -3.15
N GLY A 10 -19.29 16.22 -3.03
CA GLY A 10 -17.90 16.56 -2.74
C GLY A 10 -17.17 15.43 -2.03
N ILE A 11 -15.85 15.36 -2.21
CA ILE A 11 -15.00 14.44 -1.45
C ILE A 11 -14.75 15.08 -0.08
N THR A 12 -15.20 14.42 0.99
CA THR A 12 -14.86 14.82 2.36
C THR A 12 -13.45 14.36 2.72
N LEU A 13 -12.83 14.94 3.75
CA LEU A 13 -11.53 14.47 4.26
C LEU A 13 -11.56 12.97 4.56
N ARG A 14 -12.64 12.52 5.23
CA ARG A 14 -12.89 11.10 5.51
C ARG A 14 -13.03 10.28 4.24
N GLY A 15 -13.85 10.71 3.28
CA GLY A 15 -14.02 9.99 2.02
C GLY A 15 -12.72 9.90 1.22
N SER A 16 -11.91 10.97 1.25
CA SER A 16 -10.58 10.93 0.66
C SER A 16 -9.65 9.93 1.35
N ALA A 17 -9.68 9.86 2.69
CA ALA A 17 -8.87 8.92 3.44
C ALA A 17 -9.25 7.47 3.11
N GLU A 18 -10.55 7.20 3.00
CA GLU A 18 -11.09 5.89 2.63
C GLU A 18 -10.66 5.50 1.20
N ILE A 19 -10.70 6.41 0.23
CA ILE A 19 -10.21 6.15 -1.15
C ILE A 19 -8.71 5.82 -1.16
N VAL A 20 -7.89 6.59 -0.43
CA VAL A 20 -6.44 6.36 -0.36
C VAL A 20 -6.11 5.03 0.32
N ALA A 21 -6.82 4.71 1.41
CA ALA A 21 -6.64 3.43 2.10
C ALA A 21 -7.02 2.24 1.23
N GLU A 22 -8.14 2.33 0.49
CA GLU A 22 -8.57 1.28 -0.43
C GLU A 22 -7.56 1.09 -1.57
N PHE A 23 -7.02 2.19 -2.13
CA PHE A 23 -5.95 2.13 -3.14
C PHE A 23 -4.74 1.34 -2.62
N PHE A 24 -4.27 1.64 -1.42
CA PHE A 24 -3.13 0.92 -0.85
C PHE A 24 -3.46 -0.54 -0.59
N SER A 25 -4.64 -0.86 -0.06
CA SER A 25 -5.07 -2.24 0.15
C SER A 25 -4.98 -3.07 -1.14
N PHE A 26 -5.52 -2.57 -2.26
CA PHE A 26 -5.42 -3.26 -3.54
C PHE A 26 -3.99 -3.29 -4.10
N GLY A 27 -3.23 -2.20 -3.92
CA GLY A 27 -1.83 -2.12 -4.34
C GLY A 27 -0.95 -3.17 -3.66
N ILE A 28 -1.12 -3.36 -2.34
CA ILE A 28 -0.40 -4.36 -1.54
C ILE A 28 -0.72 -5.76 -2.02
N ASN A 29 -2.01 -6.08 -2.10
CA ASN A 29 -2.44 -7.39 -2.57
C ASN A 29 -1.88 -7.71 -3.97
N SER A 30 -1.84 -6.70 -4.85
CA SER A 30 -1.24 -6.85 -6.17
C SER A 30 0.26 -7.14 -6.10
N ILE A 31 1.01 -6.46 -5.22
CA ILE A 31 2.45 -6.71 -5.01
C ILE A 31 2.69 -8.11 -4.44
N LEU A 32 1.95 -8.48 -3.37
CA LEU A 32 2.07 -9.79 -2.73
C LEU A 32 1.86 -10.93 -3.73
N TYR A 33 0.84 -10.79 -4.59
CA TYR A 33 0.56 -11.76 -5.64
C TYR A 33 1.61 -11.78 -6.75
N GLN A 34 1.93 -10.62 -7.34
CA GLN A 34 2.87 -10.53 -8.49
C GLN A 34 4.29 -10.95 -8.12
N ARG A 35 4.66 -10.85 -6.85
CA ARG A 35 5.98 -11.26 -6.33
C ARG A 35 5.99 -12.70 -5.80
N GLY A 36 4.84 -13.39 -5.79
CA GLY A 36 4.74 -14.76 -5.28
C GLY A 36 5.10 -14.89 -3.80
N LEU A 37 4.88 -13.84 -3.00
CA LEU A 37 5.16 -13.84 -1.56
C LEU A 37 4.17 -14.72 -0.79
N TYR A 38 2.96 -14.85 -1.32
CA TYR A 38 1.93 -15.75 -0.83
C TYR A 38 1.45 -16.67 -1.96
N PRO A 39 1.02 -17.91 -1.65
CA PRO A 39 0.57 -18.85 -2.66
C PRO A 39 -0.62 -18.30 -3.47
N SER A 40 -0.67 -18.59 -4.76
CA SER A 40 -1.69 -18.03 -5.65
C SER A 40 -3.13 -18.41 -5.27
N GLU A 41 -3.29 -19.56 -4.63
CA GLU A 41 -4.55 -20.10 -4.11
C GLU A 41 -5.11 -19.32 -2.91
N THR A 42 -4.27 -18.52 -2.24
CA THR A 42 -4.73 -17.64 -1.14
C THR A 42 -5.29 -16.32 -1.66
N PHE A 43 -5.48 -16.15 -2.97
CA PHE A 43 -6.03 -14.95 -3.56
C PHE A 43 -7.33 -15.25 -4.33
N THR A 44 -8.29 -14.34 -4.18
CA THR A 44 -9.54 -14.36 -4.93
C THR A 44 -9.65 -13.15 -5.84
N ARG A 45 -10.43 -13.29 -6.91
CA ARG A 45 -10.68 -12.23 -7.89
C ARG A 45 -11.86 -11.38 -7.45
N VAL A 46 -11.71 -10.06 -7.51
CA VAL A 46 -12.76 -9.08 -7.21
C VAL A 46 -12.82 -8.02 -8.30
N GLN A 47 -14.03 -7.62 -8.69
CA GLN A 47 -14.25 -6.57 -9.69
C GLN A 47 -14.33 -5.21 -8.99
N LYS A 48 -13.38 -4.33 -9.27
CA LYS A 48 -13.32 -2.96 -8.73
C LYS A 48 -12.75 -2.00 -9.76
N TYR A 49 -13.35 -0.81 -9.87
CA TYR A 49 -12.91 0.22 -10.82
C TYR A 49 -12.87 -0.23 -12.29
N GLY A 50 -13.72 -1.21 -12.66
CA GLY A 50 -13.72 -1.80 -14.00
C GLY A 50 -12.55 -2.78 -14.25
N LEU A 51 -11.76 -3.11 -13.23
CA LEU A 51 -10.65 -4.04 -13.30
C LEU A 51 -10.93 -5.29 -12.46
N THR A 52 -10.35 -6.40 -12.88
CA THR A 52 -10.24 -7.60 -12.04
C THR A 52 -9.00 -7.48 -11.18
N LEU A 53 -9.20 -7.30 -9.88
CA LEU A 53 -8.14 -7.23 -8.88
C LEU A 53 -8.06 -8.54 -8.10
N LEU A 54 -6.90 -8.83 -7.52
CA LEU A 54 -6.69 -9.96 -6.64
C LEU A 54 -6.59 -9.47 -5.20
N VAL A 55 -7.26 -10.17 -4.29
CA VAL A 55 -7.25 -9.87 -2.85
C VAL A 55 -7.02 -11.17 -2.09
N THR A 56 -6.17 -11.10 -1.07
CA THR A 56 -5.91 -12.24 -0.19
C THR A 56 -7.16 -12.67 0.56
N THR A 57 -7.32 -13.98 0.74
CA THR A 57 -8.39 -14.59 1.55
C THR A 57 -7.92 -14.95 2.95
N ASP A 58 -6.62 -14.80 3.24
CA ASP A 58 -6.05 -15.10 4.55
C ASP A 58 -6.53 -14.07 5.59
N PRO A 59 -7.28 -14.48 6.62
CA PRO A 59 -7.77 -13.59 7.65
C PRO A 59 -6.65 -12.85 8.37
N GLU A 60 -5.46 -13.43 8.54
CA GLU A 60 -4.35 -12.74 9.20
C GLU A 60 -3.83 -11.60 8.33
N LEU A 61 -3.72 -11.79 7.01
CA LEU A 61 -3.39 -10.72 6.06
C LEU A 61 -4.50 -9.67 5.90
N ILE A 62 -5.76 -10.09 5.99
CA ILE A 62 -6.94 -9.22 5.92
C ILE A 62 -7.07 -8.37 7.20
N LEU A 63 -6.77 -8.97 8.36
CA LEU A 63 -6.87 -8.35 9.69
C LEU A 63 -5.59 -7.58 10.06
N SER A 64 -4.44 -7.91 9.45
CA SER A 64 -3.16 -7.24 9.69
C SER A 64 -3.12 -5.85 9.07
N PHE A 65 -3.47 -4.89 9.92
CA PHE A 65 -2.71 -3.65 10.10
C PHE A 65 -2.89 -2.51 9.09
N LEU A 66 -3.16 -2.77 7.81
CA LEU A 66 -3.13 -1.68 6.81
C LEU A 66 -4.40 -0.85 6.75
N ILE A 67 -5.57 -1.48 6.62
CA ILE A 67 -6.83 -0.73 6.43
C ILE A 67 -7.21 -0.01 7.72
N LEU A 68 -7.16 -0.69 8.86
CA LEU A 68 -7.61 -0.09 10.11
C LEU A 68 -6.70 1.07 10.53
N TRP A 69 -5.37 0.89 10.46
CA TRP A 69 -4.43 1.92 10.90
C TRP A 69 -4.27 3.07 9.89
N VAL A 70 -4.22 2.79 8.58
CA VAL A 70 -4.18 3.87 7.56
C VAL A 70 -5.48 4.68 7.61
N VAL A 71 -6.65 4.04 7.74
CA VAL A 71 -7.93 4.79 7.89
C VAL A 71 -7.97 5.58 9.19
N GLN A 72 -7.39 5.07 10.29
CA GLN A 72 -7.31 5.81 11.56
C GLN A 72 -6.36 7.02 11.46
N ASN A 73 -5.16 6.84 10.87
CA ASN A 73 -4.09 7.85 10.91
C ASN A 73 -4.14 8.85 9.74
N VAL A 74 -4.64 8.47 8.56
CA VAL A 74 -4.88 9.43 7.46
C VAL A 74 -5.91 10.49 7.84
N ARG A 75 -6.73 10.26 8.89
CA ARG A 75 -7.62 11.28 9.44
C ARG A 75 -6.90 12.41 10.18
N GLU A 76 -5.71 12.16 10.73
CA GLU A 76 -4.99 13.11 11.57
C GLU A 76 -3.72 13.68 10.90
N THR A 77 -3.05 12.92 10.05
CA THR A 77 -1.76 13.32 9.46
C THR A 77 -1.93 13.98 8.09
N ARG A 78 -1.27 15.13 7.87
CA ARG A 78 -1.30 15.85 6.58
C ARG A 78 -0.48 15.17 5.48
N THR A 79 0.33 14.17 5.80
CA THR A 79 1.20 13.48 4.85
C THR A 79 1.40 12.04 5.30
N VAL A 80 0.99 11.08 4.45
CA VAL A 80 1.36 9.67 4.61
C VAL A 80 2.26 9.32 3.43
N LEU A 81 3.56 9.18 3.69
CA LEU A 81 4.52 8.65 2.74
C LEU A 81 4.66 7.15 3.04
N LEU A 82 4.06 6.31 2.19
CA LEU A 82 4.32 4.87 2.23
C LEU A 82 5.54 4.58 1.34
N LEU A 83 6.66 4.24 1.98
CA LEU A 83 7.86 3.81 1.29
C LEU A 83 7.77 2.29 1.10
N TRP A 84 7.62 1.85 -0.15
CA TRP A 84 7.64 0.44 -0.51
C TRP A 84 9.08 0.02 -0.78
N LYS A 85 9.74 -0.72 0.13
CA LYS A 85 10.99 -1.42 -0.21
C LYS A 85 11.28 -2.63 0.69
N LYS A 86 11.16 -3.81 0.09
CA LYS A 86 12.27 -4.74 -0.18
C LYS A 86 11.79 -5.78 -1.20
N ILE A 87 12.50 -5.94 -2.32
CA ILE A 87 12.37 -7.09 -3.23
C ILE A 87 13.78 -7.66 -3.36
N MET A 88 13.91 -8.91 -2.91
CA MET A 88 15.12 -9.71 -3.04
C MET A 88 15.12 -10.39 -4.42
N TYR A 89 16.34 -10.52 -4.96
CA TYR A 89 16.74 -10.90 -6.31
C TYR A 89 15.86 -11.89 -7.09
N PHE A 90 15.73 -11.60 -8.38
CA PHE A 90 15.59 -12.63 -9.41
C PHE A 90 16.95 -13.34 -9.48
N ASN A 91 17.05 -14.55 -8.94
CA ASN A 91 18.11 -15.46 -9.36
C ASN A 91 17.49 -16.82 -9.65
N ASP A 92 17.99 -17.42 -10.73
CA ASP A 92 17.47 -18.62 -11.35
C ASP A 92 17.15 -19.72 -10.35
N PHE A 93 15.97 -20.31 -10.52
CA PHE A 93 15.72 -21.72 -10.21
C PHE A 93 16.27 -22.17 -8.83
N ILE A 94 15.64 -21.76 -7.72
CA ILE A 94 15.46 -22.51 -6.45
C ILE A 94 15.03 -21.54 -5.32
N SER A 95 13.88 -21.87 -4.73
CA SER A 95 13.37 -21.51 -3.40
C SER A 95 14.22 -20.62 -2.47
N ASN A 96 13.91 -19.33 -2.41
CA ASN A 96 13.93 -18.58 -1.15
C ASN A 96 12.74 -17.61 -1.17
N LEU A 97 11.71 -17.91 -0.39
CA LEU A 97 10.58 -17.01 -0.19
C LEU A 97 11.12 -15.70 0.41
N GLY A 98 11.08 -14.62 -0.37
CA GLY A 98 11.40 -13.30 0.17
C GLY A 98 10.42 -12.89 1.27
N SER A 99 10.87 -12.10 2.24
CA SER A 99 9.97 -11.41 3.16
C SER A 99 9.57 -10.04 2.60
N PHE A 100 8.43 -9.52 3.03
CA PHE A 100 7.95 -8.18 2.69
C PHE A 100 7.82 -7.35 3.95
N ASP A 101 8.53 -6.22 3.98
CA ASP A 101 8.47 -5.25 5.07
C ASP A 101 7.67 -4.03 4.59
N LEU A 102 6.69 -3.61 5.40
CA LEU A 102 5.91 -2.40 5.16
C LEU A 102 6.38 -1.29 6.11
N LEU A 103 6.92 -0.22 5.54
CA LEU A 103 7.33 0.97 6.29
C LEU A 103 6.35 2.11 6.04
N ILE A 104 5.85 2.69 7.14
CA ILE A 104 4.98 3.86 7.08
C ILE A 104 5.71 5.03 7.72
N CYS A 105 5.98 6.07 6.94
CA CYS A 105 6.57 7.30 7.45
C CYS A 105 5.46 8.25 7.92
N THR A 106 5.53 8.63 9.19
CA THR A 106 4.61 9.57 9.83
C THR A 106 5.32 10.79 10.39
N ASP A 107 4.55 11.74 10.90
CA ASP A 107 5.08 12.80 11.74
C ASP A 107 5.75 12.22 12.99
N LYS A 108 6.82 12.88 13.46
CA LYS A 108 7.65 12.41 14.59
C LYS A 108 6.92 12.36 15.92
N ASP A 109 5.84 13.13 16.03
CA ASP A 109 5.08 13.29 17.27
C ASP A 109 3.91 12.28 17.36
N LEU A 110 3.77 11.38 16.38
CA LEU A 110 2.72 10.39 16.36
C LEU A 110 2.98 9.29 17.40
N VAL A 111 1.95 8.94 18.18
CA VAL A 111 2.03 7.83 19.12
C VAL A 111 2.06 6.51 18.36
N VAL A 112 3.16 5.76 18.50
CA VAL A 112 3.32 4.44 17.90
C VAL A 112 2.39 3.45 18.63
N PRO A 113 1.48 2.76 17.91
CA PRO A 113 0.62 1.75 18.53
C PRO A 113 1.43 0.56 19.04
N GLU A 114 0.92 -0.14 20.05
CA GLU A 114 1.59 -1.27 20.72
C GLU A 114 2.07 -2.40 19.78
N LYS A 115 1.38 -2.61 18.66
CA LYS A 115 1.72 -3.67 17.67
C LYS A 115 2.69 -3.21 16.57
N TRP A 116 3.08 -1.94 16.59
CA TRP A 116 4.03 -1.35 15.65
C TRP A 116 5.30 -0.99 16.37
N GLU A 117 6.41 -0.97 15.63
CA GLU A 117 7.71 -0.55 16.13
C GLU A 117 8.28 0.56 15.24
N GLU A 118 9.09 1.43 15.84
CA GLU A 118 9.88 2.37 15.07
C GLU A 118 11.00 1.62 14.34
N SER A 119 11.13 1.87 13.04
CA SER A 119 12.18 1.27 12.22
C SER A 119 13.06 2.35 11.61
N GLY A 120 14.33 2.03 11.41
CA GLY A 120 15.26 2.88 10.66
C GLY A 120 14.94 2.88 9.16
N PRO A 121 15.47 3.86 8.40
CA PRO A 121 15.29 3.87 6.95
C PRO A 121 15.97 2.64 6.31
N GLN A 122 15.20 1.88 5.54
CA GLN A 122 15.75 0.77 4.75
C GLN A 122 16.18 1.28 3.37
N PHE A 123 17.44 1.72 3.27
CA PHE A 123 18.02 2.12 2.00
C PHE A 123 18.37 0.91 1.14
N ILE A 124 18.10 1.02 -0.16
CA ILE A 124 18.62 0.10 -1.15
C ILE A 124 19.72 0.81 -1.92
N THR A 125 20.88 0.20 -1.96
CA THR A 125 22.05 0.64 -2.72
C THR A 125 21.98 0.10 -4.15
N ASN A 126 22.67 0.77 -5.08
CA ASN A 126 22.72 0.37 -6.49
C ASN A 126 21.33 0.10 -7.11
N SER A 127 20.40 1.05 -6.98
CA SER A 127 19.04 0.90 -7.51
C SER A 127 18.70 1.90 -8.60
N GLU A 128 17.85 1.45 -9.52
CA GLU A 128 17.10 2.33 -10.42
C GLU A 128 15.70 2.56 -9.87
N GLU A 129 15.12 3.70 -10.24
CA GLU A 129 13.77 4.11 -9.83
C GLU A 129 12.85 4.26 -11.05
N VAL A 130 11.66 3.68 -10.95
CA VAL A 130 10.59 3.86 -11.93
C VAL A 130 9.42 4.55 -11.23
N ARG A 131 9.08 5.73 -11.72
CA ARG A 131 7.93 6.50 -11.23
C ARG A 131 6.67 6.02 -11.94
N LEU A 132 5.64 5.74 -11.15
CA LEU A 132 4.32 5.35 -11.62
C LEU A 132 3.38 6.55 -11.64
N ARG A 133 2.23 6.41 -12.31
CA ARG A 133 1.22 7.47 -12.35
C ARG A 133 0.72 7.78 -10.93
N SER A 134 0.77 9.06 -10.56
CA SER A 134 0.15 9.59 -9.36
C SER A 134 -1.36 9.76 -9.54
N PHE A 135 -2.12 9.71 -8.46
CA PHE A 135 -3.53 10.15 -8.45
C PHE A 135 -3.79 11.12 -7.29
N THR A 136 -4.91 11.84 -7.37
CA THR A 136 -5.33 12.75 -6.32
C THR A 136 -6.84 12.71 -6.13
N THR A 137 -7.27 12.87 -4.88
CA THR A 137 -8.66 13.04 -4.48
C THR A 137 -9.02 14.52 -4.31
N THR A 138 -8.18 15.45 -4.79
CA THR A 138 -8.16 16.91 -4.49
C THR A 138 -7.72 17.28 -3.06
N ILE A 139 -7.89 16.38 -2.09
CA ILE A 139 -7.43 16.56 -0.71
C ILE A 139 -6.06 15.91 -0.51
N HIS A 140 -5.91 14.66 -0.95
CA HIS A 140 -4.66 13.92 -0.88
C HIS A 140 -4.10 13.70 -2.29
N LYS A 141 -2.77 13.74 -2.42
CA LYS A 141 -2.06 13.35 -3.63
C LYS A 141 -1.13 12.19 -3.30
N VAL A 142 -1.32 11.08 -4.01
CA VAL A 142 -0.51 9.87 -3.86
C VAL A 142 0.42 9.78 -5.06
N ASN A 143 1.73 9.82 -4.79
CA ASN A 143 2.76 9.51 -5.78
C ASN A 143 3.23 8.07 -5.56
N SER A 144 3.48 7.36 -6.66
CA SER A 144 3.90 5.96 -6.61
C SER A 144 5.22 5.80 -7.35
N MET A 145 6.12 5.00 -6.79
CA MET A 145 7.45 4.75 -7.33
C MET A 145 7.92 3.37 -6.88
N VAL A 146 8.65 2.69 -7.74
CA VAL A 146 9.30 1.42 -7.44
C VAL A 146 10.79 1.60 -7.67
N ALA A 147 11.60 1.15 -6.71
CA ALA A 147 13.04 1.20 -6.85
C ALA A 147 13.64 -0.20 -6.62
N TYR A 148 14.35 -0.74 -7.62
CA TYR A 148 14.87 -2.10 -7.65
C TYR A 148 16.39 -2.10 -7.76
N THR A 149 17.06 -3.10 -7.17
CA THR A 149 18.51 -3.29 -7.28
C THR A 149 18.91 -3.69 -8.69
N ILE A 150 19.97 -3.11 -9.21
CA ILE A 150 20.60 -3.55 -10.46
C ILE A 150 21.48 -4.77 -10.13
N PRO A 151 21.26 -5.94 -10.75
CA PRO A 151 22.14 -7.08 -10.57
C PRO A 151 23.53 -6.75 -11.12
N VAL A 152 24.57 -7.11 -10.38
CA VAL A 152 25.95 -7.08 -10.87
C VAL A 152 26.15 -8.35 -11.68
N ASN A 153 26.46 -8.21 -12.97
CA ASN A 153 26.88 -9.34 -13.79
C ASN A 153 28.31 -9.70 -13.38
N ASP A 154 28.47 -10.80 -12.65
CA ASP A 154 29.75 -11.48 -12.47
C ASP A 154 30.05 -12.41 -13.67
#